data_AF-A0A4Y2L2Y5-F1
#
_entry.id   AF-A0A4Y2L2Y5-F1
#
_cell.length_a   1.000
_cell.length_b   1.000
_cell.length_c   1.000
_cell.angle_alpha   90.00
_cell.angle_beta   90.00
_cell.angle_gamma   90.00
#
_symmetry.space_group_name_H-M   'P 1'
#
loop_
_entity.id
_entity.type
_entity.pdbx_description
1 polymer ?
#
loop_
_entity_poly.entity_id
_entity_poly.type
_entity_poly.pdbx_seq_one_letter_code
_entity_poly.pdbx_strand_id
1 'polypeptide(L)'
;DLPLSDLRNVWFQHDGAPPHKVSSVQQYIRDTFQQQVIGCGGCVEWPPRSPDLNPLDFFLWGYIKQRLYATPPLTLQELRNRITDACARVSPAILCSVQREVQSRVPMCIVAEGHHFEHDR
;
A
#
# COMPACT_ATOMS: atom_id res chain seq x y z
N ASP A 1 -4.72 -9.56 15.15
CA ASP A 1 -4.33 -10.05 13.81
C ASP A 1 -5.46 -10.80 13.16
N LEU A 2 -5.53 -10.77 11.83
CA LEU A 2 -6.49 -11.57 11.06
C LEU A 2 -6.07 -13.05 11.12
N PRO A 3 -7.01 -13.99 11.30
CA PRO A 3 -6.74 -15.41 11.16
C PRO A 3 -6.10 -15.76 9.81
N LEU A 4 -5.19 -16.75 9.77
CA LEU A 4 -4.61 -17.24 8.52
C LEU A 4 -5.67 -17.73 7.51
N SER A 5 -6.81 -18.21 8.00
CA SER A 5 -7.95 -18.59 7.15
C SER A 5 -8.48 -17.42 6.34
N ASP A 6 -8.42 -16.21 6.89
CA ASP A 6 -9.00 -15.02 6.28
C ASP A 6 -8.03 -14.43 5.26
N LEU A 7 -6.72 -14.51 5.53
CA LEU A 7 -5.67 -14.09 4.60
C LEU A 7 -5.65 -14.91 3.30
N ARG A 8 -6.13 -16.16 3.34
CA ARG A 8 -6.24 -17.02 2.16
C ARG A 8 -7.27 -16.56 1.13
N ASN A 9 -8.14 -15.62 1.51
CA ASN A 9 -9.17 -15.06 0.65
C ASN A 9 -8.88 -13.59 0.28
N VAL A 10 -7.64 -13.13 0.48
CA VAL A 10 -7.23 -11.74 0.27
C VAL A 10 -6.06 -11.68 -0.70
N TRP A 11 -6.11 -10.70 -1.60
CA TRP A 11 -5.00 -10.35 -2.46
C TRP A 11 -3.97 -9.51 -1.72
N PHE A 12 -2.73 -9.98 -1.68
CA PHE A 12 -1.61 -9.22 -1.12
C PHE A 12 -0.91 -8.41 -2.20
N GLN A 13 -0.80 -7.11 -2.00
CA GLN A 13 -0.07 -6.21 -2.89
C GLN A 13 1.21 -5.70 -2.22
N HIS A 14 2.33 -5.70 -2.95
CA HIS A 14 3.57 -5.07 -2.53
C HIS A 14 4.41 -4.58 -3.72
N ASP A 15 5.36 -3.68 -3.45
CA ASP A 15 6.25 -3.13 -4.46
C ASP A 15 7.43 -4.06 -4.80
N GLY A 16 8.20 -3.65 -5.80
CA GLY A 16 9.39 -4.37 -6.26
C GLY A 16 10.69 -4.07 -5.51
N ALA A 17 10.65 -3.61 -4.25
CA ALA A 17 11.87 -3.32 -3.49
C ALA A 17 12.75 -4.58 -3.33
N PRO A 18 14.10 -4.48 -3.33
CA PRO A 18 14.98 -5.65 -3.29
C PRO A 18 14.71 -6.65 -2.14
N PRO A 19 14.42 -6.21 -0.90
CA PRO A 19 14.08 -7.13 0.19
C PRO A 19 12.83 -7.99 -0.09
N HIS A 20 11.90 -7.48 -0.89
CA HIS A 20 10.66 -8.18 -1.25
C HIS A 20 10.85 -9.24 -2.33
N LYS A 21 12.01 -9.24 -3.01
CA LYS A 21 12.35 -10.16 -4.10
C LYS A 21 13.16 -11.37 -3.64
N VAL A 22 13.49 -11.46 -2.35
CA VAL A 22 14.23 -12.59 -1.79
C VAL A 22 13.34 -13.84 -1.85
N SER A 23 13.85 -14.95 -2.37
CA SER A 23 13.05 -16.16 -2.63
C SER A 23 12.33 -16.71 -1.39
N SER A 24 12.96 -16.63 -0.22
CA SER A 24 12.33 -17.06 1.04
C SER A 24 11.13 -16.19 1.42
N VAL A 25 11.23 -14.87 1.21
CA VAL A 25 10.14 -13.91 1.45
C VAL A 25 9.00 -14.15 0.46
N GLN A 26 9.31 -14.29 -0.83
CA GLN A 26 8.29 -14.55 -1.85
C GLN A 26 7.57 -15.88 -1.61
N GLN A 27 8.30 -16.94 -1.22
CA GLN A 27 7.70 -18.24 -0.92
C GLN A 27 6.73 -18.12 0.26
N TYR A 28 7.16 -17.47 1.35
CA TYR A 28 6.31 -17.25 2.52
C TYR A 28 5.02 -16.49 2.17
N ILE A 29 5.13 -15.41 1.39
CA ILE A 29 3.97 -14.61 0.97
C ILE A 29 3.02 -15.46 0.11
N ARG A 30 3.54 -16.16 -0.89
CA ARG A 30 2.74 -17.01 -1.78
C ARG A 30 2.00 -18.11 -1.02
N ASP A 31 2.65 -18.74 -0.04
CA ASP A 31 2.04 -19.78 0.79
C ASP A 31 0.96 -19.22 1.72
N THR A 32 1.18 -18.00 2.25
CA THR A 32 0.23 -17.32 3.15
C THR A 32 -1.04 -16.90 2.41
N PHE A 33 -0.91 -16.38 1.19
CA PHE A 33 -2.00 -15.78 0.41
C PHE A 33 -2.49 -16.68 -0.74
N GLN A 34 -2.18 -17.99 -0.74
CA GLN A 34 -2.57 -18.93 -1.81
C GLN A 34 -2.30 -18.44 -3.23
N GLN A 35 -1.09 -17.93 -3.48
CA GLN A 35 -0.68 -17.35 -4.77
C GLN A 35 -1.42 -16.06 -5.16
N GLN A 36 -2.32 -15.51 -4.34
CA GLN A 36 -3.04 -14.25 -4.59
C GLN A 36 -2.14 -13.04 -4.28
N VAL A 37 -1.13 -12.84 -5.11
CA VAL A 37 -0.10 -11.82 -4.91
C VAL A 37 0.03 -10.91 -6.14
N ILE A 38 -0.10 -9.62 -5.91
CA ILE A 38 0.21 -8.54 -6.86
C ILE A 38 1.57 -7.97 -6.47
N GLY A 39 2.60 -8.28 -7.24
CA GLY A 39 3.98 -7.95 -6.87
C GLY A 39 5.00 -8.74 -7.67
N CYS A 40 6.28 -8.49 -7.41
CA CYS A 40 7.34 -9.18 -8.14
C CYS A 40 7.33 -10.68 -7.83
N GLY A 41 7.19 -11.53 -8.85
CA GLY A 41 7.11 -12.98 -8.70
C GLY A 41 5.80 -13.48 -8.09
N GLY A 42 4.76 -12.63 -8.12
CA GLY A 42 3.37 -12.98 -7.84
C GLY A 42 2.63 -13.45 -9.10
N CYS A 43 1.33 -13.75 -8.97
CA CYS A 43 0.50 -14.12 -10.13
C CYS A 43 0.12 -12.92 -11.00
N VAL A 44 0.20 -11.70 -10.45
CA VAL A 44 0.06 -10.44 -11.16
C VAL A 44 1.33 -9.63 -10.92
N GLU A 45 2.07 -9.33 -11.98
CA GLU A 45 3.28 -8.52 -11.87
C GLU A 45 2.94 -7.05 -11.59
N TRP A 46 3.68 -6.44 -10.66
CA TRP A 46 3.54 -5.02 -10.34
C TRP A 46 4.52 -4.19 -11.16
N PRO A 47 4.07 -3.13 -11.86
CA PRO A 47 4.95 -2.30 -12.65
C PRO A 47 6.00 -1.57 -11.77
N PRO A 48 7.26 -1.48 -12.22
CA PRO A 48 8.29 -0.78 -11.49
C PRO A 48 8.03 0.73 -11.47
N ARG A 49 8.34 1.38 -10.34
CA ARG A 49 8.22 2.85 -10.16
C ARG A 49 6.78 3.36 -10.36
N SER A 50 5.79 2.64 -9.87
CA SER A 50 4.38 3.04 -9.93
C SER A 50 3.80 3.39 -8.55
N PRO A 51 4.32 4.44 -7.86
CA PRO A 51 3.73 4.91 -6.60
C PRO A 51 2.29 5.41 -6.80
N ASP A 52 1.97 5.91 -8.00
CA ASP A 52 0.64 6.39 -8.37
C ASP A 52 -0.44 5.30 -8.32
N LEU A 53 -0.05 4.02 -8.28
CA LEU A 53 -0.96 2.88 -8.17
C LEU A 53 -0.95 2.26 -6.77
N ASN A 54 0.01 2.61 -5.91
CA ASN A 54 0.13 2.03 -4.58
C ASN A 54 -0.63 2.88 -3.53
N PRO A 55 -1.70 2.35 -2.90
CA PRO A 55 -2.48 3.09 -1.91
C PRO A 55 -1.67 3.49 -0.66
N LEU A 56 -0.57 2.78 -0.36
CA LEU A 56 0.32 3.22 0.71
C LEU A 56 1.04 4.51 0.34
N ASP A 57 1.47 4.64 -0.92
CA ASP A 57 2.25 5.78 -1.40
C ASP A 57 1.38 7.00 -1.72
N PHE A 58 0.35 6.85 -2.54
CA PHE A 58 -0.49 7.98 -2.95
C PHE A 58 -1.40 8.50 -1.83
N PHE A 59 -1.61 7.72 -0.76
CA PHE A 59 -2.50 8.08 0.34
C PHE A 59 -1.87 7.93 1.72
N LEU A 60 -1.59 6.70 2.18
CA LEU A 60 -1.37 6.43 3.60
C LEU A 60 -0.16 7.21 4.17
N TRP A 61 0.97 7.19 3.47
CA TRP A 61 2.17 7.85 3.94
C TRP A 61 2.01 9.37 3.99
N GLY A 62 1.33 9.97 3.01
CA GLY A 62 0.99 11.39 3.04
C GLY A 62 0.06 11.73 4.22
N TYR A 63 -1.00 10.93 4.40
CA TYR A 63 -1.98 11.09 5.47
C TYR A 63 -1.37 11.00 6.87
N ILE A 64 -0.47 10.03 7.08
CA ILE A 64 0.26 9.83 8.34
C ILE A 64 1.26 10.98 8.56
N LYS A 65 2.08 11.33 7.57
CA LYS A 65 3.07 12.42 7.68
C LYS A 65 2.43 13.75 8.05
N GLN A 66 1.29 14.09 7.44
CA GLN A 66 0.55 15.32 7.75
C GLN A 66 0.18 15.42 9.24
N ARG A 67 -0.12 14.30 9.89
CA ARG A 67 -0.47 14.22 11.33
C ARG A 67 0.76 14.16 12.22
N LEU A 68 1.77 13.39 11.81
CA LEU A 68 3.00 13.23 12.58
C LEU A 68 3.73 14.57 12.73
N TYR A 69 3.84 15.33 11.65
CA TYR A 69 4.64 16.55 11.57
C TYR A 69 3.84 17.84 11.78
N ALA A 70 2.56 17.74 12.17
CA ALA A 70 1.81 18.91 12.64
C ALA A 70 2.50 19.58 13.84
N THR A 71 3.20 18.78 14.66
CA THR A 71 4.19 19.24 15.64
C THR A 71 5.37 18.27 15.65
N PRO A 72 6.62 18.70 15.90
CA PRO A 72 7.76 17.78 15.99
C PRO A 72 7.62 16.80 17.17
N PRO A 73 7.68 15.48 16.97
CA PRO A 73 7.71 14.53 18.09
C PRO A 73 9.06 14.62 18.81
N LEU A 74 9.03 14.61 20.13
CA LEU A 74 10.21 14.79 20.98
C LEU A 74 10.86 13.45 21.37
N THR A 75 10.13 12.34 21.23
CA THR A 75 10.61 11.01 21.59
C THR A 75 10.17 9.94 20.59
N LEU A 76 10.89 8.82 20.56
CA LEU A 76 10.51 7.65 19.76
C LEU A 76 9.14 7.09 20.19
N GLN A 77 8.84 7.12 21.48
CA GLN A 77 7.55 6.63 21.99
C GLN A 77 6.40 7.50 21.50
N GLU A 78 6.58 8.81 21.53
CA GLU A 78 5.60 9.75 20.98
C GLU A 78 5.40 9.55 19.48
N LEU A 79 6.49 9.38 18.72
CA LEU A 79 6.42 9.07 17.29
C LEU A 79 5.59 7.81 17.04
N ARG A 80 5.84 6.73 17.78
CA ARG A 80 5.07 5.47 17.67
C ARG A 80 3.60 5.68 17.99
N ASN A 81 3.28 6.36 19.09
CA ASN A 81 1.91 6.65 19.49
C ASN A 81 1.17 7.44 18.41
N ARG A 82 1.80 8.48 17.84
CA ARG A 82 1.21 9.28 16.77
C ARG A 82 0.97 8.50 15.48
N ILE A 83 1.86 7.55 15.13
CA ILE A 83 1.64 6.65 13.98
C ILE A 83 0.40 5.79 14.25
N THR A 84 0.33 5.15 15.42
CA THR A 84 -0.82 4.32 15.82
C THR A 84 -2.13 5.13 15.82
N ASP A 85 -2.12 6.33 16.39
CA ASP A 85 -3.29 7.21 16.43
C ASP A 85 -3.71 7.67 15.03
N ALA A 86 -2.76 7.98 14.15
CA ALA A 86 -3.06 8.33 12.76
C ALA A 86 -3.72 7.16 12.03
N CYS A 87 -3.16 5.94 12.18
CA CYS A 87 -3.75 4.73 11.61
C CYS A 87 -5.15 4.44 12.16
N ALA A 88 -5.37 4.58 13.48
CA ALA A 88 -6.67 4.37 14.11
C ALA A 88 -7.75 5.36 13.63
N ARG A 89 -7.34 6.53 13.13
CA ARG A 89 -8.25 7.53 12.54
C ARG A 89 -8.62 7.25 11.08
N VAL A 90 -7.99 6.26 10.43
CA VAL A 90 -8.38 5.83 9.08
C VAL A 90 -9.71 5.09 9.19
N SER A 91 -10.81 5.78 8.92
CA SER A 91 -12.15 5.22 9.03
C SER A 91 -12.48 4.29 7.86
N PRO A 92 -13.49 3.40 8.00
CA PRO A 92 -13.98 2.60 6.88
C PRO A 92 -14.40 3.44 5.66
N ALA A 93 -14.95 4.64 5.89
CA ALA A 93 -15.32 5.55 4.80
C ALA A 93 -14.08 6.04 4.02
N ILE A 94 -12.97 6.32 4.71
CA ILE A 94 -11.70 6.67 4.07
C ILE A 94 -11.17 5.49 3.26
N LEU A 95 -11.22 4.26 3.81
CA LEU A 95 -10.79 3.06 3.09
C LEU A 95 -11.64 2.82 1.83
N CYS A 96 -12.95 3.01 1.90
CA CYS A 96 -13.83 2.95 0.73
C CYS A 96 -13.43 3.97 -0.34
N SER A 97 -13.08 5.19 0.05
CA SER A 97 -12.58 6.20 -0.90
C SER A 97 -11.25 5.79 -1.53
N VAL A 98 -10.31 5.28 -0.75
CA VAL A 98 -9.01 4.78 -1.25
C VAL A 98 -9.22 3.63 -2.23
N GLN A 99 -10.13 2.71 -1.95
CA GLN A 99 -10.45 1.60 -2.86
C GLN A 99 -10.99 2.11 -4.21
N ARG A 100 -11.89 3.11 -4.19
CA ARG A 100 -12.39 3.75 -5.42
C ARG A 100 -11.28 4.46 -6.18
N GLU A 101 -10.35 5.10 -5.47
CA GLU A 101 -9.18 5.74 -6.08
C GLU A 101 -8.24 4.72 -6.73
N VAL A 102 -7.99 3.56 -6.11
CA VAL A 102 -7.22 2.47 -6.75
C VAL A 102 -7.88 2.07 -8.07
N GLN A 103 -9.20 1.91 -8.09
CA GLN A 103 -9.94 1.54 -9.30
C GLN A 103 -9.90 2.64 -10.37
N SER A 104 -9.94 3.91 -9.99
CA SER A 104 -9.91 5.04 -10.93
C SER A 104 -8.52 5.34 -11.48
N ARG A 105 -7.46 5.03 -10.72
CA ARG A 105 -6.06 5.27 -11.10
C ARG A 105 -5.55 4.32 -12.19
N VAL A 106 -6.10 3.11 -12.28
CA VAL A 106 -5.74 2.16 -13.36
C VAL A 106 -6.03 2.72 -14.76
N PRO A 107 -7.25 3.19 -15.10
CA PRO A 107 -7.49 3.78 -16.41
C PRO A 107 -6.73 5.09 -16.63
N MET A 108 -6.45 5.88 -15.58
CA MET A 108 -5.59 7.07 -15.69
C MET A 108 -4.17 6.70 -16.15
N CYS A 109 -3.59 5.63 -15.57
CA CYS A 109 -2.29 5.11 -15.99
C CYS A 109 -2.30 4.63 -17.45
N ILE A 110 -3.39 4.01 -17.91
CA ILE A 110 -3.53 3.58 -19.31
C ILE A 110 -3.60 4.79 -20.25
N VAL A 111 -4.39 5.81 -19.92
CA VAL A 111 -4.49 7.05 -20.70
C VAL A 111 -3.17 7.79 -20.75
N ALA A 112 -2.42 7.77 -19.65
CA ALA A 112 -1.07 8.32 -19.57
C ALA A 112 -0.01 7.43 -20.24
N GLU A 113 -0.38 6.33 -20.91
CA GLU A 113 0.54 5.38 -21.55
C GLU A 113 1.63 4.85 -20.59
N GLY A 114 1.31 4.73 -19.30
CA GLY A 114 2.24 4.31 -18.24
C GLY A 114 3.13 5.42 -17.67
N HIS A 115 2.97 6.68 -18.12
CA HIS A 115 3.62 7.83 -17.51
C HIS A 115 2.97 8.22 -16.16
N HIS A 116 3.68 9.03 -15.37
CA HIS A 116 3.16 9.60 -14.13
C HIS A 116 2.01 10.59 -14.40
N PHE A 117 0.96 10.56 -13.57
CA PHE A 117 -0.29 11.28 -13.82
C PHE A 117 -0.87 12.02 -12.61
N GLU A 118 -0.13 12.13 -11.49
CA GLU A 118 -0.63 12.81 -10.28
C GLU A 118 -0.94 14.31 -10.47
N HIS A 119 -0.40 14.94 -11.52
CA HIS A 119 -0.51 16.39 -11.76
C HIS A 119 -1.61 16.79 -12.76
N ASP A 120 -2.38 15.84 -13.30
CA ASP A 120 -3.36 16.08 -14.38
C ASP A 120 -4.82 16.12 -13.89
N ARG A 121 -5.05 16.38 -12.60
CA ARG A 121 -6.40 16.56 -12.00
C ARG A 121 -6.79 18.01 -11.80
#